data_AF-A0A1A8QCC1-F1
#
_entry.id   AF-A0A1A8QCC1-F1
#
_cell.length_a   1.000
_cell.length_b   1.000
_cell.length_c   1.000
_cell.angle_alpha   90.00
_cell.angle_beta   90.00
_cell.angle_gamma   90.00
#
_symmetry.space_group_name_H-M   'P 1'
#
loop_
_entity.id
_entity.type
_entity.pdbx_description
1 polymer ?
#
loop_
_entity_poly.entity_id
_entity_poly.type
_entity_poly.pdbx_seq_one_letter_code
_entity_poly.pdbx_strand_id
1 'polypeptide(L)'
;MTNTYRDVGVAGQQDEEDFVDILEERRLSSDLGFALRTFSPQLHKGSPPCSSAELHRAVLESQYLRYVTKEVAMETGSREQDVREEVCGILGEMSQNLQLRFIRLMAYMMTKVFKMVFSAIFVNVEGLNMLQQATQENPVILMPNHRSYIDFLVISYIMFSYDIPVPVIAAGIRNSCRDEDCRRDTTPLWGVLYPTRHWF
;
A
#
# COMPACT_ATOMS: atom_id res chain seq x y z
N MET A 1 -31.40 22.47 -46.02
CA MET A 1 -30.19 22.58 -45.17
C MET A 1 -30.53 23.50 -44.01
N THR A 2 -31.00 22.93 -42.90
CA THR A 2 -31.35 23.69 -41.69
C THR A 2 -30.44 23.23 -40.57
N ASN A 3 -29.72 24.20 -40.02
CA ASN A 3 -28.60 24.06 -39.09
C ASN A 3 -29.09 23.53 -37.74
N THR A 4 -28.51 22.44 -37.25
CA THR A 4 -28.75 21.90 -35.91
C THR A 4 -27.60 22.38 -35.01
N TYR A 5 -27.81 23.50 -34.31
CA TYR A 5 -26.94 23.91 -33.22
C TYR A 5 -27.26 23.01 -32.02
N ARG A 6 -26.52 21.89 -31.90
CA ARG A 6 -26.51 21.07 -30.69
C ARG A 6 -25.86 21.89 -29.59
N ASP A 7 -26.64 22.14 -28.57
CA ASP A 7 -26.27 22.67 -27.28
C ASP A 7 -25.17 21.78 -26.66
N VAL A 8 -23.95 22.30 -26.57
CA VAL A 8 -22.78 21.69 -25.88
C VAL A 8 -22.58 22.39 -24.53
N GLY A 9 -23.66 22.88 -23.91
CA GLY A 9 -23.60 23.74 -22.73
C GLY A 9 -23.87 23.06 -21.38
N VAL A 10 -24.30 21.80 -21.32
CA VAL A 10 -24.85 21.21 -20.07
C VAL A 10 -24.27 19.83 -19.77
N ALA A 11 -22.95 19.70 -19.78
CA ALA A 11 -22.26 18.50 -19.32
C ALA A 11 -21.06 18.81 -18.40
N GLY A 12 -21.05 20.00 -17.79
CA GLY A 12 -19.96 20.46 -16.92
C GLY A 12 -20.42 21.05 -15.59
N GLN A 13 -21.71 20.91 -15.22
CA GLN A 13 -22.26 21.51 -14.01
C GLN A 13 -22.73 20.50 -12.95
N GLN A 14 -22.81 19.21 -13.29
CA GLN A 14 -23.16 18.15 -12.33
C GLN A 14 -21.93 17.49 -11.69
N ASP A 15 -20.76 17.55 -12.36
CA ASP A 15 -19.54 16.90 -11.87
C ASP A 15 -18.85 17.67 -10.71
N GLU A 16 -19.19 18.94 -10.46
CA GLU A 16 -18.60 19.73 -9.37
C GLU A 16 -19.36 19.61 -8.04
N GLU A 17 -20.61 19.13 -8.03
CA GLU A 17 -21.45 19.08 -6.82
C GLU A 17 -21.10 17.91 -5.88
N ASP A 18 -20.42 16.87 -6.36
CA ASP A 18 -20.11 15.66 -5.57
C ASP A 18 -18.68 15.63 -4.98
N PHE A 19 -17.86 16.63 -5.28
CA PHE A 19 -16.50 16.74 -4.75
C PHE A 19 -16.44 17.67 -3.54
N VAL A 20 -15.96 17.13 -2.42
CA VAL A 20 -15.81 17.88 -1.17
C VAL A 20 -14.34 18.17 -0.90
N ASP A 21 -14.02 19.41 -0.53
CA ASP A 21 -12.68 19.75 -0.05
C ASP A 21 -12.50 19.28 1.40
N ILE A 22 -11.73 18.20 1.58
CA ILE A 22 -11.47 17.64 2.90
C ILE A 22 -10.56 18.54 3.76
N LEU A 23 -9.80 19.46 3.16
CA LEU A 23 -8.90 20.33 3.92
C LEU A 23 -9.62 21.49 4.58
N GLU A 24 -10.72 21.95 4.01
CA GLU A 24 -11.51 23.05 4.58
C GLU A 24 -12.04 22.67 5.98
N GLU A 25 -12.70 21.52 6.11
CA GLU A 25 -13.16 20.98 7.40
C GLU A 25 -11.99 20.77 8.38
N ARG A 26 -10.84 20.35 7.85
CA ARG A 26 -9.65 20.08 8.67
C ARG A 26 -9.02 21.38 9.18
N ARG A 27 -9.06 22.48 8.43
CA ARG A 27 -8.57 23.79 8.89
C ARG A 27 -9.40 24.35 10.05
N LEU A 28 -10.69 23.99 10.11
CA LEU A 28 -11.61 24.40 11.16
C LEU A 28 -11.57 23.49 12.40
N SER A 29 -11.05 22.26 12.28
CA SER A 29 -11.01 21.28 13.35
C SER A 29 -9.61 21.10 13.97
N SER A 30 -9.57 20.57 15.20
CA SER A 30 -8.31 20.29 15.90
C SER A 30 -7.61 19.06 15.31
N ASP A 31 -6.36 19.23 14.89
CA ASP A 31 -5.53 18.14 14.33
C ASP A 31 -5.36 16.96 15.30
N LEU A 32 -5.21 17.27 16.59
CA LEU A 32 -5.07 16.25 17.62
C LEU A 32 -6.38 15.50 17.83
N GLY A 33 -7.51 16.23 17.84
CA GLY A 33 -8.84 15.63 17.94
C GLY A 33 -9.15 14.72 16.77
N PHE A 34 -8.76 15.13 15.56
CA PHE A 34 -8.86 14.30 14.36
C PHE A 34 -7.99 13.04 14.45
N ALA A 35 -6.71 13.17 14.81
CA ALA A 35 -5.81 12.03 14.90
C ALA A 35 -6.19 11.04 16.02
N LEU A 36 -6.75 11.53 17.13
CA LEU A 36 -7.17 10.71 18.27
C LEU A 36 -8.64 10.27 18.20
N ARG A 37 -9.33 10.54 17.09
CA ARG A 37 -10.71 10.12 16.89
C ARG A 37 -10.86 8.60 16.98
N THR A 38 -12.06 8.16 17.34
CA THR A 38 -12.40 6.74 17.29
C THR A 38 -12.26 6.27 15.85
N PHE A 39 -11.39 5.28 15.63
CA PHE A 39 -11.16 4.67 14.33
C PHE A 39 -11.60 3.21 14.43
N SER A 40 -12.76 2.92 13.84
CA SER A 40 -13.41 1.62 13.90
C SER A 40 -13.84 1.21 12.48
N PRO A 41 -12.88 0.87 11.60
CA PRO A 41 -13.21 0.52 10.23
C PRO A 41 -13.97 -0.80 10.18
N GLN A 42 -14.98 -0.87 9.31
CA GLN A 42 -15.73 -2.11 9.07
C GLN A 42 -14.87 -3.08 8.27
N LEU A 43 -14.54 -4.24 8.85
CA LEU A 43 -13.83 -5.30 8.14
C LEU A 43 -14.77 -6.12 7.26
N HIS A 44 -14.19 -6.72 6.23
CA HIS A 44 -14.88 -7.63 5.32
C HIS A 44 -15.56 -8.78 6.10
N LYS A 45 -16.85 -9.01 5.83
CA LYS A 45 -17.70 -9.95 6.59
C LYS A 45 -17.40 -11.44 6.34
N GLY A 46 -16.58 -11.77 5.33
CA GLY A 46 -16.46 -13.14 4.79
C GLY A 46 -15.27 -13.97 5.27
N SER A 47 -14.36 -13.46 6.10
CA SER A 47 -13.30 -14.29 6.68
C SER A 47 -12.90 -13.86 8.08
N PRO A 48 -12.62 -14.82 8.99
CA PRO A 48 -12.01 -14.50 10.26
C PRO A 48 -10.70 -13.74 10.01
N PRO A 49 -10.35 -12.76 10.86
CA PRO A 49 -9.10 -12.02 10.71
C PRO A 49 -7.94 -13.01 10.76
N CYS A 50 -7.35 -13.29 9.60
CA CYS A 50 -6.19 -14.16 9.49
C CYS A 50 -5.00 -13.34 9.99
N SER A 51 -4.40 -13.80 11.08
CA SER A 51 -3.20 -13.15 11.60
C SER A 51 -2.08 -13.26 10.56
N SER A 52 -1.16 -12.30 10.56
CA SER A 52 0.01 -12.35 9.66
C SER A 52 0.76 -13.68 9.80
N ALA A 53 0.86 -14.20 11.04
CA ALA A 53 1.50 -15.49 11.31
C ALA A 53 0.77 -16.69 10.65
N GLU A 54 -0.56 -16.69 10.66
CA GLU A 54 -1.37 -17.74 10.00
C GLU A 54 -1.23 -17.68 8.48
N LEU A 55 -1.24 -16.46 7.89
CA LEU A 55 -1.00 -16.27 6.47
C LEU A 55 0.40 -16.75 6.06
N HIS A 56 1.43 -16.37 6.82
CA HIS A 56 2.80 -16.82 6.59
C HIS A 56 2.89 -18.35 6.59
N ARG A 57 2.26 -18.99 7.57
CA ARG A 57 2.25 -20.44 7.69
C ARG A 57 1.53 -21.08 6.49
N ALA A 58 0.37 -20.57 6.11
CA ALA A 58 -0.39 -21.07 4.97
C ALA A 58 0.41 -20.97 3.67
N VAL A 59 1.14 -19.87 3.47
CA VAL A 59 2.01 -19.68 2.29
C VAL A 59 3.20 -20.65 2.32
N LEU A 60 3.87 -20.80 3.47
CA LEU A 60 4.99 -21.73 3.65
C LEU A 60 4.61 -23.21 3.45
N GLU A 61 3.37 -23.57 3.76
CA GLU A 61 2.83 -24.92 3.59
C GLU A 61 2.24 -25.16 2.18
N SER A 62 2.18 -24.13 1.33
CA SER A 62 1.58 -24.22 0.00
C SER A 62 2.37 -25.15 -0.94
N GLN A 63 1.64 -25.93 -1.74
CA GLN A 63 2.23 -26.86 -2.71
C GLN A 63 3.05 -26.13 -3.78
N TYR A 64 2.57 -24.97 -4.22
CA TYR A 64 3.25 -24.13 -5.20
C TYR A 64 4.62 -23.67 -4.69
N LEU A 65 4.70 -23.15 -3.46
CA LEU A 65 5.98 -22.69 -2.91
C LEU A 65 6.96 -23.84 -2.68
N ARG A 66 6.47 -25.02 -2.29
CA ARG A 66 7.30 -26.23 -2.20
C ARG A 66 7.86 -26.66 -3.55
N TYR A 67 7.07 -26.56 -4.62
CA TYR A 67 7.53 -26.84 -5.98
C TYR A 67 8.62 -25.85 -6.40
N VAL A 68 8.38 -24.54 -6.24
CA VAL A 68 9.34 -23.48 -6.60
C VAL A 68 10.63 -23.60 -5.78
N THR A 69 10.55 -23.91 -4.49
CA THR A 69 11.73 -24.11 -3.63
C THR A 69 12.63 -25.24 -4.16
N LYS A 70 12.03 -26.32 -4.67
CA LYS A 70 12.77 -27.45 -5.23
C LYS A 70 13.43 -27.11 -6.54
N GLU A 71 12.70 -26.45 -7.45
CA GLU A 71 13.25 -26.00 -8.74
C GLU A 71 14.44 -25.06 -8.52
N VAL A 72 14.29 -24.05 -7.66
CA VAL A 72 15.36 -23.09 -7.33
C VAL A 72 16.55 -23.80 -6.66
N ALA A 73 16.32 -24.76 -5.76
CA ALA A 73 17.38 -25.55 -5.15
C ALA A 73 18.18 -26.37 -6.20
N MET A 74 17.48 -26.95 -7.18
CA MET A 74 18.11 -27.69 -8.28
C MET A 74 18.91 -26.76 -9.21
N GLU A 75 18.36 -25.60 -9.58
CA GLU A 75 19.03 -24.63 -10.45
C GLU A 75 20.26 -24.01 -9.80
N THR A 76 20.17 -23.67 -8.52
CA THR A 76 21.25 -22.98 -7.78
C THR A 76 22.27 -23.96 -7.19
N GLY A 77 21.97 -25.27 -7.17
CA GLY A 77 22.78 -26.30 -6.52
C GLY A 77 22.79 -26.22 -4.98
N SER A 78 21.87 -25.45 -4.40
CA SER A 78 21.72 -25.24 -2.96
C SER A 78 20.87 -26.34 -2.31
N ARG A 79 20.95 -26.50 -0.98
CA ARG A 79 20.05 -27.42 -0.28
C ARG A 79 18.67 -26.79 -0.18
N GLU A 80 17.61 -27.62 -0.26
CA GLU A 80 16.22 -27.16 -0.08
C GLU A 80 16.01 -26.37 1.22
N GLN A 81 16.76 -26.71 2.28
CA GLN A 81 16.66 -26.04 3.57
C GLN A 81 17.19 -24.61 3.55
N ASP A 82 18.27 -24.34 2.81
CA ASP A 82 18.86 -23.00 2.70
C ASP A 82 17.91 -22.08 1.92
N VAL A 83 17.33 -22.58 0.83
CA VAL A 83 16.32 -21.86 0.04
C VAL A 83 15.06 -21.59 0.87
N ARG A 84 14.64 -22.56 1.69
CA ARG A 84 13.49 -22.39 2.59
C ARG A 84 13.73 -21.31 3.64
N GLU A 85 14.95 -21.18 4.16
CA GLU A 85 15.30 -20.11 5.11
C GLU A 85 15.26 -18.73 4.45
N GLU A 86 15.75 -18.61 3.21
CA GLU A 86 15.63 -17.38 2.42
C GLU A 86 14.17 -16.99 2.18
N VAL A 87 13.31 -17.96 1.83
CA VAL A 87 11.86 -17.75 1.67
C VAL A 87 11.22 -17.26 2.98
N CYS A 88 11.60 -17.84 4.12
CA CYS A 88 11.12 -17.36 5.43
C CYS A 88 11.55 -15.92 5.70
N GLY A 89 12.78 -15.55 5.32
CA GLY A 89 13.27 -14.17 5.41
C GLY A 89 12.45 -13.20 4.56
N ILE A 90 12.24 -13.54 3.29
CA ILE A 90 11.46 -12.73 2.34
C ILE A 90 10.02 -12.56 2.82
N LEU A 91 9.36 -13.66 3.24
CA LEU A 91 8.01 -13.58 3.80
C LEU A 91 8.00 -12.69 5.04
N GLY A 92 9.01 -12.82 5.91
CA GLY A 92 9.24 -11.94 7.07
C GLY A 92 9.23 -10.46 6.71
N GLU A 93 9.93 -10.07 5.64
CA GLU A 93 9.97 -8.70 5.13
C GLU A 93 8.64 -8.24 4.53
N MET A 94 7.90 -9.16 3.88
CA MET A 94 6.57 -8.89 3.34
C MET A 94 5.48 -8.80 4.41
N SER A 95 5.79 -9.18 5.65
CA SER A 95 4.83 -9.19 6.76
C SER A 95 4.36 -7.78 7.12
N GLN A 96 3.05 -7.56 7.04
CA GLN A 96 2.46 -6.28 7.42
C GLN A 96 2.19 -6.22 8.93
N ASN A 97 2.60 -5.12 9.59
CA ASN A 97 2.25 -4.83 10.98
C ASN A 97 1.68 -3.40 11.09
N LEU A 98 0.38 -3.26 10.80
CA LEU A 98 -0.33 -2.01 10.93
C LEU A 98 -0.69 -1.74 12.40
N GLN A 99 0.10 -0.89 13.05
CA GLN A 99 -0.18 -0.44 14.42
C GLN A 99 -1.04 0.81 14.40
N LEU A 100 -2.17 0.80 15.12
CA LEU A 100 -3.05 1.96 15.28
C LEU A 100 -2.32 3.20 15.81
N ARG A 101 -1.33 3.02 16.69
CA ARG A 101 -0.49 4.13 17.19
C ARG A 101 0.25 4.84 16.07
N PHE A 102 0.80 4.07 15.14
CA PHE A 102 1.51 4.61 13.98
C PHE A 102 0.55 5.28 13.00
N ILE A 103 -0.61 4.67 12.75
CA ILE A 103 -1.66 5.25 11.91
C ILE A 103 -2.09 6.63 12.44
N ARG A 104 -2.33 6.76 13.74
CA ARG A 104 -2.70 8.04 14.37
C ARG A 104 -1.59 9.08 14.28
N LEU A 105 -0.34 8.69 14.53
CA LEU A 105 0.81 9.57 14.38
C LEU A 105 0.94 10.06 12.92
N MET A 106 0.77 9.15 11.97
CA MET A 106 0.82 9.46 10.55
C MET A 106 -0.32 10.39 10.15
N ALA A 107 -1.55 10.15 10.62
CA ALA A 107 -2.69 11.02 10.37
C ALA A 107 -2.45 12.44 10.87
N TYR A 108 -1.91 12.60 12.08
CA TYR A 108 -1.55 13.90 12.63
C TYR A 108 -0.49 14.62 11.77
N MET A 109 0.59 13.90 11.42
CA MET A 109 1.69 14.45 10.62
C MET A 109 1.22 14.83 9.21
N MET A 110 0.46 13.96 8.54
CA MET A 110 -0.10 14.19 7.21
C MET A 110 -1.08 15.35 7.20
N THR A 111 -1.90 15.52 8.24
CA THR A 111 -2.80 16.68 8.33
C THR A 111 -2.01 17.99 8.29
N LYS A 112 -0.88 18.07 9.01
CA LYS A 112 0.00 19.25 8.99
C LYS A 112 0.65 19.47 7.63
N VAL A 113 1.20 18.40 7.05
CA VAL A 113 1.87 18.47 5.74
C VAL A 113 0.89 18.88 4.65
N PHE A 114 -0.29 18.29 4.59
CA PHE A 114 -1.27 18.59 3.53
C PHE A 114 -1.87 19.98 3.66
N LYS A 115 -2.10 20.48 4.89
CA LYS A 115 -2.48 21.89 5.09
C LYS A 115 -1.43 22.88 4.60
N MET A 116 -0.14 22.49 4.64
CA MET A 116 0.98 23.33 4.23
C MET A 116 1.22 23.26 2.72
N VAL A 117 1.12 22.08 2.11
CA VAL A 117 1.48 21.83 0.71
C VAL A 117 0.31 22.08 -0.25
N PHE A 118 -0.92 21.78 0.17
CA PHE A 118 -2.10 21.84 -0.69
C PHE A 118 -3.06 22.96 -0.29
N SER A 119 -3.57 23.66 -1.30
CA SER A 119 -4.63 24.66 -1.11
C SER A 119 -5.98 24.03 -0.82
N ALA A 120 -6.32 22.95 -1.52
CA ALA A 120 -7.55 22.16 -1.39
C ALA A 120 -7.29 20.72 -1.84
N ILE A 121 -8.03 19.75 -1.28
CA ILE A 121 -8.04 18.36 -1.74
C ILE A 121 -9.49 17.94 -1.97
N PHE A 122 -9.88 17.85 -3.23
CA PHE A 122 -11.22 17.47 -3.65
C PHE A 122 -11.37 15.95 -3.69
N VAL A 123 -12.41 15.45 -3.04
CA VAL A 123 -12.69 14.02 -2.94
C VAL A 123 -14.14 13.75 -3.35
N ASN A 124 -14.34 12.79 -4.25
CA ASN A 124 -15.66 12.30 -4.62
C ASN A 124 -16.22 11.43 -3.48
N VAL A 125 -17.25 11.93 -2.79
CA VAL A 125 -17.85 11.26 -1.63
C VAL A 125 -18.67 10.03 -2.05
N GLU A 126 -19.36 10.08 -3.19
CA GLU A 126 -20.13 8.95 -3.71
C GLU A 126 -19.19 7.76 -4.03
N GLY A 127 -18.09 8.03 -4.72
CA GLY A 127 -17.08 7.02 -5.04
C GLY A 127 -16.45 6.41 -3.79
N LEU A 128 -16.24 7.20 -2.73
CA LEU A 128 -15.77 6.69 -1.44
C LEU A 128 -16.80 5.81 -0.74
N ASN A 129 -18.08 6.17 -0.79
CA ASN A 129 -19.15 5.36 -0.22
C ASN A 129 -19.25 4.00 -0.94
N MET A 130 -19.14 4.01 -2.27
CA MET A 130 -19.07 2.77 -3.07
C MET A 130 -17.84 1.94 -2.69
N LEU A 131 -16.68 2.57 -2.53
CA LEU A 131 -15.45 1.90 -2.10
C LEU A 131 -15.59 1.28 -0.70
N GLN A 132 -16.24 1.99 0.23
CA GLN A 132 -16.49 1.50 1.58
C GLN A 132 -17.37 0.25 1.55
N GLN A 133 -18.44 0.23 0.73
CA GLN A 133 -19.29 -0.95 0.54
C GLN A 133 -18.51 -2.11 -0.08
N ALA A 134 -17.74 -1.86 -1.14
CA ALA A 134 -16.90 -2.86 -1.78
C ALA A 134 -15.89 -3.49 -0.81
N THR A 135 -15.30 -2.69 0.08
CA THR A 135 -14.34 -3.14 1.11
C THR A 135 -15.00 -4.03 2.18
N GLN A 136 -16.29 -3.86 2.44
CA GLN A 136 -17.04 -4.73 3.36
C GLN A 136 -17.42 -6.07 2.70
N GLU A 137 -17.62 -6.06 1.38
CA GLU A 137 -18.04 -7.23 0.62
C GLU A 137 -16.90 -8.08 0.09
N ASN A 138 -15.73 -7.48 -0.21
CA ASN A 138 -14.60 -8.17 -0.82
C ASN A 138 -13.26 -7.53 -0.41
N PRO A 139 -12.13 -8.27 -0.49
CA PRO A 139 -10.80 -7.67 -0.41
C PRO A 139 -10.58 -6.74 -1.61
N VAL A 140 -10.23 -5.48 -1.36
CA VAL A 140 -10.03 -4.47 -2.40
C VAL A 140 -8.54 -4.19 -2.59
N ILE A 141 -8.10 -4.15 -3.85
CA ILE A 141 -6.75 -3.72 -4.23
C ILE A 141 -6.85 -2.33 -4.86
N LEU A 142 -6.13 -1.37 -4.29
CA LEU A 142 -6.06 -0.01 -4.80
C LEU A 142 -4.84 0.17 -5.70
N MET A 143 -5.05 0.71 -6.89
CA MET A 143 -4.03 0.95 -7.92
C MET A 143 -3.96 2.45 -8.22
N PRO A 144 -3.22 3.24 -7.41
CA PRO A 144 -3.04 4.67 -7.69
C PRO A 144 -2.28 4.92 -9.00
N ASN A 145 -2.29 6.16 -9.49
CA ASN A 145 -1.57 6.58 -10.69
C ASN A 145 -0.03 6.44 -10.56
N HIS A 146 0.49 6.24 -9.34
CA HIS A 146 1.91 6.04 -9.04
C HIS A 146 2.83 7.11 -9.64
N ARG A 147 2.32 8.33 -9.84
CA ARG A 147 3.11 9.45 -10.37
C ARG A 147 3.98 10.06 -9.28
N SER A 148 3.55 9.94 -8.03
CA SER A 148 4.29 10.46 -6.89
C SER A 148 4.15 9.56 -5.66
N TYR A 149 5.14 9.61 -4.76
CA TYR A 149 5.03 8.98 -3.44
C TYR A 149 3.91 9.60 -2.59
N ILE A 150 3.41 10.79 -2.94
CA ILE A 150 2.30 11.45 -2.26
C ILE A 150 0.97 10.76 -2.58
N ASP A 151 0.83 10.08 -3.72
CA ASP A 151 -0.43 9.47 -4.15
C ASP A 151 -0.96 8.47 -3.11
N PHE A 152 -0.10 7.54 -2.64
CA PHE A 152 -0.50 6.57 -1.62
C PHE A 152 -0.65 7.21 -0.23
N LEU A 153 0.07 8.29 0.07
CA LEU A 153 -0.08 9.02 1.33
C LEU A 153 -1.43 9.72 1.41
N VAL A 154 -1.83 10.38 0.32
CA VAL A 154 -3.14 11.05 0.20
C VAL A 154 -4.26 10.02 0.27
N ILE A 155 -4.16 8.90 -0.45
CA ILE A 155 -5.17 7.84 -0.37
C ILE A 155 -5.27 7.28 1.05
N SER A 156 -4.13 6.98 1.69
CA SER A 156 -4.11 6.46 3.07
C SER A 156 -4.74 7.46 4.05
N TYR A 157 -4.50 8.76 3.87
CA TYR A 157 -5.10 9.83 4.66
C TYR A 157 -6.60 9.97 4.42
N ILE A 158 -7.06 9.89 3.18
CA ILE A 158 -8.48 9.91 2.83
C ILE A 158 -9.18 8.71 3.47
N MET A 159 -8.63 7.50 3.31
CA MET A 159 -9.21 6.29 3.92
C MET A 159 -9.27 6.39 5.45
N PHE A 160 -8.21 6.92 6.07
CA PHE A 160 -8.22 7.24 7.49
C PHE A 160 -9.27 8.29 7.86
N SER A 161 -9.59 9.25 6.99
CA SER A 161 -10.57 10.32 7.24
C SER A 161 -12.03 9.85 7.17
N TYR A 162 -12.32 8.82 6.37
CA TYR A 162 -13.67 8.27 6.15
C TYR A 162 -13.93 6.93 6.87
N ASP A 163 -13.09 6.57 7.85
CA ASP A 163 -13.18 5.31 8.61
C ASP A 163 -13.17 4.05 7.72
N ILE A 164 -12.43 4.12 6.62
CA ILE A 164 -12.15 2.99 5.74
C ILE A 164 -10.82 2.36 6.19
N PRO A 165 -10.67 1.02 6.19
CA PRO A 165 -9.41 0.37 6.52
C PRO A 165 -8.23 0.98 5.74
N VAL A 166 -7.19 1.45 6.44
CA VAL A 166 -6.00 2.04 5.80
C VAL A 166 -5.32 0.98 4.93
N PRO A 167 -4.95 1.31 3.68
CA PRO A 167 -4.44 0.32 2.76
C PRO A 167 -3.02 -0.08 3.13
N VAL A 168 -2.67 -1.33 2.89
CA VAL A 168 -1.30 -1.81 3.04
C VAL A 168 -0.58 -1.55 1.74
N ILE A 169 0.55 -0.86 1.83
CA ILE A 169 1.34 -0.48 0.67
C ILE A 169 2.34 -1.60 0.40
N ALA A 170 2.14 -2.31 -0.70
CA ALA A 170 3.13 -3.24 -1.22
C ALA A 170 4.23 -2.44 -1.94
N ALA A 171 5.42 -2.37 -1.34
CA ALA A 171 6.59 -1.76 -1.95
C ALA A 171 7.68 -2.84 -2.10
N GLY A 172 8.13 -3.05 -3.34
CA GLY A 172 9.26 -3.92 -3.62
C GLY A 172 10.57 -3.16 -3.45
N ILE A 173 11.51 -3.74 -2.71
CA ILE A 173 12.91 -3.30 -2.76
C ILE A 173 13.52 -3.95 -4.00
N ARG A 174 14.06 -3.15 -4.92
CA ARG A 174 14.88 -3.68 -6.02
C ARG A 174 16.23 -4.08 -5.43
N ASN A 175 16.35 -5.33 -5.00
CA ASN A 175 17.65 -5.95 -4.80
C ASN A 175 18.24 -6.15 -6.20
N SER A 176 18.97 -5.16 -6.71
CA SER A 176 19.71 -5.27 -7.95
C SER A 176 20.66 -6.47 -7.86
N CYS A 177 20.48 -7.44 -8.75
CA CYS A 177 21.41 -8.50 -9.14
C CYS A 177 22.34 -9.04 -8.03
N ARG A 178 22.02 -10.22 -7.50
CA ARG A 178 23.06 -11.22 -7.21
C ARG A 178 23.36 -11.99 -8.49
N ASP A 179 23.83 -11.29 -9.52
CA ASP A 179 24.56 -11.95 -10.59
C ASP A 179 26.02 -12.04 -10.14
N GLU A 180 26.32 -13.04 -9.32
CA GLU A 180 27.64 -13.68 -9.30
C GLU A 180 27.71 -14.67 -10.48
N ASP A 181 27.32 -14.23 -11.68
CA ASP A 181 27.66 -14.87 -12.94
C ASP A 181 28.47 -13.91 -13.82
N CYS A 182 29.54 -13.37 -13.23
CA CYS A 182 30.68 -12.86 -13.99
C CYS A 182 31.91 -13.69 -13.63
N ARG A 183 31.98 -14.88 -14.26
CA ARG A 183 33.20 -15.54 -14.75
C ARG A 183 34.32 -15.77 -13.71
N ARG A 184 34.48 -17.05 -13.34
CA ARG A 184 35.74 -17.74 -12.98
C ARG A 184 36.99 -16.84 -13.00
N ASP A 185 37.55 -16.59 -11.82
CA ASP A 185 38.96 -16.92 -11.56
C ASP A 185 39.22 -17.08 -10.06
N THR A 186 40.05 -18.06 -9.76
CA THR A 186 40.48 -18.57 -8.46
C THR A 186 40.96 -17.50 -7.47
N THR A 187 40.42 -17.45 -6.25
CA THR A 187 41.13 -17.62 -4.94
C THR A 187 40.24 -17.27 -3.73
N PRO A 188 40.48 -17.83 -2.52
CA PRO A 188 39.56 -17.71 -1.38
C PRO A 188 40.07 -16.70 -0.34
N LEU A 189 39.36 -15.60 -0.09
CA LEU A 189 39.61 -14.77 1.10
C LEU A 189 38.31 -14.11 1.61
N TRP A 190 37.97 -14.50 2.84
CA TRP A 190 37.09 -13.89 3.84
C TRP A 190 36.76 -12.40 3.69
N GLY A 191 35.51 -12.04 4.02
CA GLY A 191 35.18 -10.66 4.36
C GLY A 191 33.70 -10.33 4.40
N VAL A 192 33.07 -10.55 5.56
CA VAL A 192 31.84 -9.87 5.97
C VAL A 192 32.03 -8.35 5.81
N LEU A 193 31.15 -7.68 5.06
CA LEU A 193 30.70 -6.31 5.35
C LEU A 193 29.53 -5.92 4.43
N TYR A 194 28.34 -5.73 5.02
CA TYR A 194 27.29 -4.92 4.41
C TYR A 194 27.76 -3.45 4.35
N PRO A 195 27.55 -2.73 3.23
CA PRO A 195 27.48 -1.28 3.26
C PRO A 195 26.07 -0.80 2.94
N THR A 196 25.52 -0.09 3.92
CA THR A 196 24.49 0.94 3.78
C THR A 196 24.81 1.97 2.68
N ARG A 197 23.75 2.64 2.19
CA ARG A 197 23.72 3.97 1.51
C ARG A 197 23.94 3.94 -0.01
N HIS A 198 23.34 4.78 -0.87
CA HIS A 198 22.56 6.01 -0.75
C HIS A 198 21.58 6.07 -1.95
N TRP A 199 20.41 6.67 -1.67
CA TRP A 199 19.40 7.26 -2.54
C TRP A 199 19.85 7.73 -3.94
N PHE A 200 19.06 7.41 -4.96
CA PHE A 200 18.22 8.35 -5.73
C PHE A 200 17.08 7.58 -6.41
#